data_AF-A0A9C9KB43-F1
#
_entry.id   AF-A0A9C9KB43-F1
#
_cell.length_a   1.000
_cell.length_b   1.000
_cell.length_c   1.000
_cell.angle_alpha   90.00
_cell.angle_beta   90.00
_cell.angle_gamma   90.00
#
_symmetry.space_group_name_H-M   'P 1'
#
loop_
_entity.id
_entity.type
_entity.pdbx_description
1 polymer ?
#
loop_
_entity_poly.entity_id
_entity_poly.type
_entity_poly.pdbx_seq_one_letter_code
_entity_poly.pdbx_strand_id
1 'polypeptide(L)'
;MQWLRIKKWFHKGVERLRWLASLFSKRLHIELAIIKLLNNIEVVGRKRDEVVLRLGERVLQLKESPSHDVFTDQEVRTIFKEIEAVNEEIETAKSRVSELSKLED
;
A
#
# COMPACT_ATOMS: atom_id res chain seq x y z
N MET A 1 -30.89 30.89 -36.86
CA MET A 1 -31.53 29.90 -35.96
C MET A 1 -30.64 28.74 -35.51
N GLN A 2 -29.63 28.29 -36.26
CA GLN A 2 -28.85 27.10 -35.89
C GLN A 2 -27.83 27.32 -34.75
N TRP A 3 -27.26 28.52 -34.65
CA TRP A 3 -26.30 28.91 -33.61
C TRP A 3 -26.85 28.79 -32.17
N LEU A 4 -28.12 29.15 -31.97
CA LEU A 4 -28.82 29.02 -30.68
C LEU A 4 -28.99 27.55 -30.25
N ARG A 5 -29.14 26.62 -31.21
CA ARG A 5 -29.20 25.19 -30.90
C ARG A 5 -27.83 24.69 -30.47
N ILE A 6 -26.78 25.00 -31.23
CA ILE A 6 -25.40 24.59 -30.92
C ILE A 6 -24.99 25.07 -29.51
N LYS A 7 -25.30 26.32 -29.17
CA LYS A 7 -25.04 26.87 -27.83
C LYS A 7 -25.80 26.13 -26.72
N LYS A 8 -27.06 25.74 -26.96
CA LYS A 8 -27.85 24.92 -26.02
C LYS A 8 -27.30 23.50 -25.86
N TRP A 9 -26.84 22.86 -26.94
CA TRP A 9 -26.21 21.54 -26.89
C TRP A 9 -24.89 21.56 -26.12
N PHE A 10 -24.07 22.59 -26.35
CA PHE A 10 -22.81 22.76 -25.64
C PHE A 10 -23.03 23.02 -24.15
N HIS A 11 -23.99 23.87 -23.80
CA HIS A 11 -24.33 24.12 -22.40
C HIS A 11 -24.79 22.86 -21.68
N LYS A 12 -25.69 22.07 -22.29
CA LYS A 12 -26.09 20.77 -21.74
C LYS A 12 -24.93 19.78 -21.63
N GLY A 13 -24.00 19.79 -22.59
CA GLY A 13 -22.80 18.95 -22.57
C GLY A 13 -21.87 19.30 -21.40
N VAL A 14 -21.58 20.59 -21.22
CA VAL A 14 -20.77 21.10 -20.11
C VAL A 14 -21.43 20.82 -18.76
N GLU A 15 -22.75 20.95 -18.67
CA GLU A 15 -23.51 20.68 -17.45
C GLU A 15 -23.48 19.19 -17.08
N ARG A 16 -23.57 18.29 -18.06
CA ARG A 16 -23.36 16.84 -17.85
C ARG A 16 -21.93 16.51 -17.42
N LEU A 17 -20.93 17.11 -18.05
CA LEU A 17 -19.52 16.91 -17.67
C LEU A 17 -19.26 17.41 -16.25
N ARG A 18 -19.85 18.55 -15.87
CA ARG A 18 -19.77 19.09 -14.51
C ARG A 18 -20.43 18.15 -13.49
N TRP A 19 -21.57 17.55 -13.83
CA TRP A 19 -22.21 16.53 -12.99
C TRP A 19 -21.34 15.28 -12.82
N LEU A 20 -20.78 14.75 -13.92
CA LEU A 20 -19.85 13.62 -13.87
C LEU A 20 -18.60 13.95 -13.06
N ALA A 21 -17.99 15.12 -13.27
CA ALA A 21 -16.83 15.57 -12.51
C ALA A 21 -17.16 15.72 -11.01
N SER A 22 -18.36 16.20 -10.66
CA SER A 22 -18.78 16.32 -9.26
C SER A 22 -18.96 14.98 -8.57
N LEU A 23 -19.42 13.95 -9.30
CA LEU A 23 -19.52 12.57 -8.80
C LEU A 23 -18.14 11.93 -8.67
N PHE A 24 -17.30 12.04 -9.69
CA PHE A 24 -15.96 11.46 -9.68
C PHE A 24 -15.04 12.11 -8.64
N SER A 25 -15.08 13.44 -8.47
CA SER A 25 -14.20 14.14 -7.53
C SER A 25 -14.37 13.71 -6.07
N LYS A 26 -15.59 13.30 -5.68
CA LYS A 26 -15.88 12.85 -4.32
C LYS A 26 -15.29 11.47 -4.03
N ARG A 27 -15.23 10.58 -5.02
CA ARG A 27 -14.76 9.19 -4.85
C ARG A 27 -13.27 9.02 -5.16
N LEU A 28 -12.75 9.78 -6.11
CA LEU A 28 -11.34 9.72 -6.53
C LEU A 28 -10.37 9.96 -5.38
N HIS A 29 -10.69 10.82 -4.41
CA HIS A 29 -9.79 11.10 -3.30
C HIS A 29 -9.58 9.89 -2.39
N ILE A 30 -10.66 9.13 -2.15
CA ILE A 30 -10.65 7.91 -1.33
C ILE A 30 -9.92 6.80 -2.09
N GLU A 31 -10.29 6.58 -3.36
CA GLU A 31 -9.63 5.56 -4.21
C GLU A 31 -8.13 5.83 -4.36
N LEU A 32 -7.70 7.08 -4.54
CA LEU A 32 -6.28 7.44 -4.60
C LEU A 32 -5.57 7.22 -3.27
N ALA A 33 -6.23 7.47 -2.14
CA ALA A 33 -5.67 7.19 -0.81
C ALA A 33 -5.49 5.68 -0.60
N ILE A 34 -6.48 4.87 -1.01
CA ILE A 34 -6.42 3.40 -0.96
C ILE A 34 -5.28 2.88 -1.85
N ILE A 35 -5.17 3.35 -3.10
CA ILE A 35 -4.08 2.94 -4.02
C ILE A 35 -2.71 3.27 -3.43
N LYS A 36 -2.54 4.46 -2.84
CA LYS A 36 -1.29 4.84 -2.17
C LYS A 36 -0.96 3.94 -1.00
N LEU A 37 -1.96 3.58 -0.19
CA LEU A 37 -1.75 2.67 0.95
C LEU A 37 -1.40 1.26 0.49
N LEU A 38 -2.07 0.73 -0.53
CA LEU A 38 -1.76 -0.58 -1.11
C LEU A 38 -0.33 -0.62 -1.68
N ASN A 39 0.09 0.42 -2.39
CA ASN A 39 1.46 0.53 -2.88
C ASN A 39 2.48 0.58 -1.73
N ASN A 40 2.19 1.34 -0.66
CA ASN A 40 3.05 1.34 0.53
C ASN A 40 3.15 -0.05 1.16
N ILE A 41 2.03 -0.79 1.26
CA ILE A 41 2.03 -2.17 1.78
C ILE A 41 2.91 -3.06 0.90
N GLU A 42 2.83 -2.94 -0.42
CA GLU A 42 3.65 -3.71 -1.34
C GLU A 42 5.15 -3.39 -1.18
N VAL A 43 5.52 -2.11 -1.07
CA VAL A 43 6.90 -1.67 -0.84
C VAL A 43 7.45 -2.22 0.48
N VAL A 44 6.65 -2.15 1.56
CA VAL A 44 7.04 -2.71 2.87
C VAL A 44 7.12 -4.23 2.82
N GLY A 45 6.24 -4.89 2.05
CA GLY A 45 6.31 -6.33 1.78
C GLY A 45 7.61 -6.74 1.10
N ARG A 46 8.08 -5.98 0.09
CA ARG A 46 9.37 -6.25 -0.55
C ARG A 46 10.55 -6.09 0.42
N LYS A 47 10.51 -5.09 1.30
CA LYS A 47 11.51 -4.94 2.37
C LYS A 47 11.53 -6.16 3.30
N ARG A 48 10.36 -6.69 3.67
CA ARG A 48 10.25 -7.92 4.44
C ARG A 48 10.94 -9.08 3.73
N ASP A 49 10.73 -9.24 2.43
CA ASP A 49 11.35 -10.32 1.65
C ASP A 49 12.89 -10.22 1.62
N GLU A 50 13.44 -9.02 1.49
CA GLU A 50 14.89 -8.79 1.60
C GLU A 50 15.45 -9.10 2.99
N VAL A 51 14.70 -8.78 4.05
CA VAL A 51 15.09 -9.09 5.43
C VAL A 51 15.07 -10.61 5.66
N VAL A 52 14.06 -11.32 5.14
CA VAL A 52 13.97 -12.78 5.21
C VAL A 52 15.09 -13.47 4.42
N LEU A 53 15.46 -12.93 3.25
CA LEU A 53 16.60 -13.43 2.48
C LEU A 53 17.91 -13.32 3.28
N ARG A 54 18.17 -12.14 3.87
CA ARG A 54 19.35 -11.92 4.73
C ARG A 54 19.36 -12.85 5.94
N LEU A 55 18.20 -13.11 6.55
CA LEU A 55 18.07 -14.11 7.61
C LEU A 55 18.49 -15.50 7.10
N GLY A 56 17.94 -15.94 5.97
CA GLY A 56 18.24 -17.23 5.37
C GLY A 56 19.72 -17.41 5.04
N GLU A 57 20.37 -16.40 4.46
CA GLU A 57 21.81 -16.38 4.19
C GLU A 57 22.62 -16.53 5.48
N ARG A 58 22.23 -15.80 6.54
CA ARG A 58 22.91 -15.86 7.83
C ARG A 58 22.76 -17.22 8.51
N VAL A 59 21.57 -17.82 8.45
CA VAL A 59 21.33 -19.18 8.96
C VAL A 59 22.16 -20.22 8.20
N LEU A 60 22.31 -20.09 6.88
CA LEU A 60 23.15 -20.97 6.07
C LEU A 60 24.63 -20.85 6.45
N GLN A 61 25.14 -19.63 6.67
CA GLN A 61 26.51 -19.41 7.14
C GLN A 61 26.76 -20.03 8.52
N LEU A 62 25.78 -19.95 9.43
CA LEU A 62 25.88 -20.55 10.76
C LEU A 62 25.92 -22.08 10.70
N LYS A 63 25.23 -22.71 9.74
CA LYS A 63 25.30 -24.16 9.50
C LYS A 63 26.70 -24.64 9.09
N GLU A 64 27.47 -23.80 8.40
CA GLU A 64 28.86 -24.09 8.02
C GLU A 64 29.86 -23.80 9.16
N SER A 65 29.39 -23.15 10.23
CA SER A 65 30.19 -22.79 11.39
C SER A 65 30.06 -23.83 12.53
N PRO A 66 31.03 -23.97 13.45
CA PRO A 66 30.98 -24.96 14.53
C PRO A 66 29.86 -24.70 15.56
N SER A 67 29.28 -23.50 15.54
CA SER A 67 28.20 -23.06 16.43
C SER A 67 26.86 -23.73 16.06
N HIS A 68 26.30 -24.51 16.99
CA HIS A 68 25.09 -25.30 16.76
C HIS A 68 23.77 -24.55 16.93
N ASP A 69 23.78 -23.34 17.51
CA ASP A 69 22.54 -22.64 17.84
C ASP A 69 22.40 -21.32 17.07
N VAL A 70 21.40 -21.32 16.18
CA VAL A 70 21.06 -20.21 15.29
C VAL A 70 20.37 -19.08 16.07
N PHE A 71 19.70 -19.38 17.18
CA PHE A 71 18.90 -18.41 17.93
C PHE A 71 19.71 -17.65 19.00
N THR A 72 20.94 -18.04 19.25
CA THR A 72 21.89 -17.30 20.10
C THR A 72 22.75 -16.32 19.31
N ASP A 73 22.76 -16.41 17.97
CA ASP A 73 23.43 -15.43 17.11
C ASP A 73 22.76 -14.05 17.20
N GLN A 74 23.57 -13.04 17.50
CA GLN A 74 23.11 -11.67 17.75
C GLN A 74 22.56 -11.01 16.48
N GLU A 75 23.06 -11.41 15.31
CA GLU A 75 22.62 -10.92 14.01
C GLU A 75 21.24 -11.49 13.68
N VAL A 76 21.03 -12.79 13.90
CA VAL A 76 19.73 -13.45 13.78
C VAL A 76 18.68 -12.80 14.70
N ARG A 77 19.02 -12.53 15.97
CA ARG A 77 18.10 -11.83 16.90
C ARG A 77 17.76 -10.42 16.47
N THR A 78 18.72 -9.71 15.87
CA THR A 78 18.51 -8.35 15.36
C THR A 78 17.56 -8.38 14.16
N ILE A 79 17.78 -9.31 13.24
CA ILE A 79 16.91 -9.52 12.08
C ILE A 79 15.49 -9.92 12.51
N PHE A 80 15.32 -10.76 13.55
CA PHE A 80 14.00 -11.08 14.09
C PHE A 80 13.24 -9.85 14.59
N LYS A 81 13.91 -8.94 15.32
CA LYS A 81 13.31 -7.68 15.76
C LYS A 81 12.92 -6.77 14.58
N GLU A 82 13.73 -6.74 13.53
CA GLU A 82 13.40 -6.01 12.30
C GLU A 82 12.17 -6.59 11.60
N ILE A 83 12.05 -7.93 11.51
CA ILE A 83 10.86 -8.59 10.96
C ILE A 83 9.61 -8.27 11.78
N GLU A 84 9.73 -8.27 13.10
CA GLU A 84 8.62 -7.98 14.02
C GLU A 84 8.12 -6.54 13.85
N ALA A 85 9.04 -5.56 13.79
CA ALA A 85 8.71 -4.16 13.51
C ALA A 85 8.05 -3.96 12.13
N VAL A 86 8.57 -4.62 11.09
CA VAL A 86 8.00 -4.56 9.73
C VAL A 86 6.59 -5.17 9.70
N ASN A 87 6.35 -6.27 10.44
CA ASN A 87 5.02 -6.86 10.53
C ASN A 87 4.02 -5.94 11.25
N GLU A 88 4.43 -5.28 12.33
CA GLU A 88 3.58 -4.30 13.02
C GLU A 88 3.22 -3.11 12.10
N GLU A 89 4.16 -2.64 11.30
CA GLU A 89 3.90 -1.60 10.29
C GLU A 89 2.90 -2.07 9.22
N ILE A 90 3.04 -3.31 8.72
CA ILE A 90 2.11 -3.90 7.74
C ILE A 90 0.70 -4.03 8.32
N GLU A 91 0.56 -4.54 9.54
CA GLU A 91 -0.75 -4.71 10.18
C GLU A 91 -1.40 -3.35 10.48
N THR A 92 -0.62 -2.36 10.91
CA THR A 92 -1.11 -0.98 11.08
C THR A 92 -1.59 -0.39 9.75
N ALA A 93 -0.85 -0.60 8.66
CA ALA A 93 -1.23 -0.13 7.33
C ALA A 93 -2.51 -0.82 6.82
N LYS A 94 -2.64 -2.15 7.00
CA LYS A 94 -3.86 -2.90 6.67
C LYS A 94 -5.06 -2.42 7.47
N SER A 95 -4.89 -2.16 8.77
CA SER A 95 -5.94 -1.64 9.64
C SER A 95 -6.47 -0.29 9.14
N ARG A 96 -5.56 0.64 8.79
CA ARG A 96 -5.93 1.94 8.18
C ARG A 96 -6.68 1.79 6.86
N VAL A 97 -6.30 0.83 6.02
CA VAL A 97 -7.04 0.52 4.78
C VAL A 97 -8.44 0.01 5.11
N SER A 98 -8.59 -0.88 6.10
CA SER A 98 -9.89 -1.40 6.55
C SER A 98 -10.80 -0.28 7.07
N GLU A 99 -10.27 0.66 7.84
CA GLU A 99 -11.02 1.82 8.34
C GLU A 99 -11.46 2.75 7.21
N LEU A 100 -10.58 3.05 6.24
CA LEU A 100 -10.93 3.88 5.08
C LEU A 100 -11.98 3.20 4.19
N SER A 101 -11.90 1.89 4.01
CA SER A 101 -12.91 1.13 3.26
C SER A 101 -14.29 1.18 3.90
N LYS A 102 -14.38 1.23 5.24
CA LYS A 102 -15.65 1.36 5.98
C LYS A 102 -16.25 2.77 5.91
N LEU A 103 -15.47 3.79 5.55
CA LEU A 103 -15.93 5.16 5.33
C LEU A 103 -16.45 5.38 3.90
N GLU A 104 -16.21 4.43 3.00
CA GLU A 104 -16.71 4.44 1.62
C GLU A 104 -18.14 3.87 1.51
N ASP A 105 -18.56 3.03 2.47
CA ASP A 105 -19.91 2.46 2.61
C ASP A 105 -20.87 3.39 3.37
#